data_AF-A0AAV0C3U9-F1
#
_entry.id   AF-A0AAV0C3U9-F1
#
_cell.length_a   1.000
_cell.length_b   1.000
_cell.length_c   1.000
_cell.angle_alpha   90.00
_cell.angle_beta   90.00
_cell.angle_gamma   90.00
#
_symmetry.space_group_name_H-M   'P 1'
#
loop_
_entity.id
_entity.type
_entity.pdbx_description
1 polymer ?
#
loop_
_entity_poly.entity_id
_entity_poly.type
_entity_poly.pdbx_seq_one_letter_code
_entity_poly.pdbx_strand_id
1 'polypeptide(L)'
;MEAVNVSTHPEVPGEATHTGTAILETATAAVQSFGPVNNIHHHLCAFHYYGDDMTRQVETHHYCAHLNEEFRQCLLYDRPDADGRLIGVEYMVSEALFMTLPDEEKKLWHSHEFEVKSGVLFMPGVPGPIERKDMEKVCKTYGKTIHFWQVDRGDELPLGIPQIMMAITRDGQLYDNLAQDVEKRFKVSFAKEREKRAYMSGPESGVHPLANGGGKGIRTVLREVDCKPVASVPRVFV
;
A
#
# COMPACT_ATOMS: atom_id res chain seq x y z
N MET A 1 4.61 -20.65 9.46
CA MET A 1 3.42 -20.41 8.63
C MET A 1 3.94 -20.32 7.20
N GLU A 2 3.48 -21.20 6.31
CA GLU A 2 3.83 -21.10 4.89
C GLU A 2 3.23 -19.81 4.36
N ALA A 3 4.02 -19.01 3.65
CA ALA A 3 3.50 -17.78 3.11
C ALA A 3 2.52 -18.08 1.96
N VAL A 4 1.38 -17.40 2.02
CA VAL A 4 0.31 -17.48 1.03
C VAL A 4 0.84 -16.84 -0.26
N ASN A 5 1.11 -17.67 -1.27
CA ASN A 5 1.44 -17.21 -2.62
C ASN A 5 0.20 -16.53 -3.23
N VAL A 6 0.37 -15.43 -3.97
CA VAL A 6 -0.69 -14.66 -4.67
C VAL A 6 -1.66 -15.57 -5.46
N SER A 7 -1.17 -16.71 -5.96
CA SER A 7 -1.95 -17.73 -6.67
C SER A 7 -2.99 -18.50 -5.81
N THR A 8 -3.08 -18.25 -4.50
CA THR A 8 -3.88 -19.09 -3.57
C THR A 8 -5.04 -18.36 -2.89
N HIS A 9 -5.31 -17.09 -3.25
CA HIS A 9 -6.45 -16.38 -2.68
C HIS A 9 -7.78 -17.00 -3.17
N PRO A 10 -8.74 -17.27 -2.26
CA PRO A 10 -10.03 -17.87 -2.62
C PRO A 10 -10.85 -16.89 -3.43
N GLU A 11 -11.59 -17.35 -4.45
CA GLU A 11 -12.43 -16.48 -5.31
C GLU A 11 -13.37 -15.59 -4.50
N VAL A 12 -13.66 -14.40 -5.03
CA VAL A 12 -14.64 -13.50 -4.41
C VAL A 12 -16.03 -14.10 -4.63
N PRO A 13 -16.83 -14.33 -3.57
CA PRO A 13 -18.09 -15.04 -3.68
C PRO A 13 -19.14 -14.17 -4.38
N GLY A 14 -20.00 -14.81 -5.17
CA GLY A 14 -21.06 -14.16 -5.93
C GLY A 14 -21.27 -14.80 -7.30
N GLU A 15 -22.32 -14.39 -7.99
CA GLU A 15 -22.50 -14.76 -9.40
C GLU A 15 -21.52 -13.97 -10.29
N ALA A 16 -21.04 -14.60 -11.35
CA ALA A 16 -20.24 -13.91 -12.36
C ALA A 16 -21.04 -12.77 -13.00
N THR A 17 -20.35 -11.69 -13.41
CA THR A 17 -20.98 -10.57 -14.11
C THR A 17 -21.66 -11.07 -15.38
N HIS A 18 -22.99 -10.94 -15.42
CA HIS A 18 -23.81 -11.32 -16.57
C HIS A 18 -23.40 -10.53 -17.83
N THR A 19 -23.50 -11.13 -19.02
CA THR A 19 -23.11 -10.48 -20.29
C THR A 19 -23.82 -9.15 -20.52
N GLY A 20 -25.10 -9.05 -20.13
CA GLY A 20 -25.86 -7.80 -20.23
C GLY A 20 -25.27 -6.67 -19.37
N THR A 21 -24.82 -7.00 -18.15
CA THR A 21 -24.16 -6.05 -17.25
C THR A 21 -22.82 -5.60 -17.82
N ALA A 22 -21.99 -6.54 -18.32
CA ALA A 22 -20.69 -6.21 -18.91
C ALA A 22 -20.80 -5.26 -20.13
N ILE A 23 -21.84 -5.46 -20.97
CA ILE A 23 -22.13 -4.56 -22.11
C ILE A 23 -22.54 -3.17 -21.59
N LEU A 24 -23.42 -3.10 -20.60
CA LEU A 24 -23.85 -1.84 -19.99
C LEU A 24 -22.66 -1.08 -19.38
N GLU A 25 -21.82 -1.77 -18.60
CA GLU A 25 -20.62 -1.21 -17.98
C GLU A 25 -19.68 -0.63 -19.05
N THR A 26 -19.41 -1.38 -20.13
CA THR A 26 -18.61 -0.92 -21.27
C THR A 26 -19.18 0.36 -21.88
N ALA A 27 -20.49 0.40 -22.13
CA ALA A 27 -21.16 1.57 -22.70
C ALA A 27 -21.08 2.79 -21.75
N THR A 28 -21.30 2.59 -20.45
CA THR A 28 -21.22 3.68 -19.47
C THR A 28 -19.78 4.18 -19.27
N ALA A 29 -18.78 3.29 -19.32
CA ALA A 29 -17.36 3.64 -19.24
C ALA A 29 -16.89 4.45 -20.45
N ALA A 30 -17.50 4.25 -21.63
CA ALA A 30 -17.18 5.03 -22.83
C ALA A 30 -17.70 6.49 -22.76
N VAL A 31 -18.69 6.78 -21.92
CA VAL A 31 -19.32 8.13 -21.82
C VAL A 31 -18.85 8.89 -20.58
N GLN A 32 -18.53 8.19 -19.49
CA GLN A 32 -18.08 8.81 -18.25
C GLN A 32 -16.59 9.19 -18.29
N SER A 33 -16.23 10.26 -17.56
CA SER A 33 -14.83 10.63 -17.36
C SER A 33 -14.29 10.04 -16.07
N PHE A 34 -13.15 9.35 -16.16
CA PHE A 34 -12.45 8.76 -15.02
C PHE A 34 -11.25 9.61 -14.57
N GLY A 35 -11.40 10.93 -14.58
CA GLY A 35 -10.33 11.91 -14.32
C GLY A 35 -9.35 11.52 -13.19
N PRO A 36 -9.82 11.22 -11.96
CA PRO A 36 -8.93 10.84 -10.86
C PRO A 36 -8.13 9.55 -11.11
N VAL A 37 -8.76 8.50 -11.65
CA VAL A 37 -8.11 7.20 -11.91
C VAL A 37 -7.13 7.32 -13.07
N ASN A 38 -7.45 8.12 -14.09
CA ASN A 38 -6.59 8.37 -15.25
C ASN A 38 -5.29 9.12 -14.90
N ASN A 39 -5.18 9.70 -13.71
CA ASN A 39 -3.94 10.32 -13.22
C ASN A 39 -2.98 9.31 -12.55
N ILE A 40 -3.37 8.04 -12.40
CA ILE A 40 -2.45 7.01 -11.92
C ILE A 40 -1.37 6.79 -12.98
N HIS A 41 -0.11 6.94 -12.58
CA HIS A 41 1.03 6.90 -13.50
C HIS A 41 2.23 6.12 -12.96
N HIS A 42 2.18 5.63 -11.72
CA HIS A 42 3.21 4.76 -11.13
C HIS A 42 2.61 3.44 -10.65
N HIS A 43 3.31 2.35 -10.96
CA HIS A 43 3.11 1.02 -10.37
C HIS A 43 4.35 0.66 -9.56
N LEU A 44 4.18 0.42 -8.26
CA LEU A 44 5.21 -0.07 -7.36
C LEU A 44 4.82 -1.45 -6.82
N CYS A 45 5.80 -2.30 -6.56
CA CYS A 45 5.64 -3.51 -5.78
C CYS A 45 6.43 -3.34 -4.47
N ALA A 46 5.80 -3.61 -3.33
CA ALA A 46 6.43 -3.61 -2.02
C ALA A 46 5.76 -4.65 -1.10
N PHE A 47 6.15 -4.67 0.19
CA PHE A 47 5.61 -5.60 1.17
C PHE A 47 5.18 -4.89 2.44
N HIS A 48 3.96 -5.13 2.85
CA HIS A 48 3.39 -4.58 4.06
C HIS A 48 3.30 -5.62 5.17
N TYR A 49 3.46 -5.14 6.41
CA TYR A 49 3.21 -5.85 7.65
C TYR A 49 2.04 -5.23 8.38
N TYR A 50 1.32 -6.03 9.15
CA TYR A 50 0.35 -5.48 10.09
C TYR A 50 1.08 -4.72 11.18
N GLY A 51 0.58 -3.52 11.50
CA GLY A 51 1.22 -2.61 12.44
C GLY A 51 1.43 -3.21 13.83
N ASP A 52 0.68 -4.24 14.21
CA ASP A 52 0.77 -4.97 15.47
C ASP A 52 1.28 -6.41 15.34
N ASP A 53 1.46 -6.92 14.12
CA ASP A 53 1.89 -8.29 13.84
C ASP A 53 2.78 -8.35 12.59
N MET A 54 4.08 -8.22 12.80
CA MET A 54 5.07 -8.30 11.72
C MET A 54 5.35 -9.73 11.23
N THR A 55 4.63 -10.75 11.72
CA THR A 55 4.73 -12.11 11.16
C THR A 55 3.81 -12.31 9.94
N ARG A 56 2.89 -11.38 9.72
CA ARG A 56 1.92 -11.38 8.63
C ARG A 56 2.38 -10.41 7.54
N GLN A 57 2.68 -10.95 6.36
CA GLN A 57 3.29 -10.23 5.23
C GLN A 57 2.33 -10.24 4.04
N VAL A 58 2.18 -9.08 3.41
CA VAL A 58 1.33 -8.91 2.23
C VAL A 58 2.15 -8.24 1.13
N GLU A 59 2.40 -8.96 0.03
CA GLU A 59 2.84 -8.31 -1.22
C GLU A 59 1.77 -7.33 -1.65
N THR A 60 2.16 -6.11 -1.97
CA THR A 60 1.22 -5.05 -2.34
C THR A 60 1.67 -4.35 -3.60
N HIS A 61 0.71 -4.10 -4.49
CA HIS A 61 0.90 -3.33 -5.70
C HIS A 61 0.28 -1.95 -5.56
N HIS A 62 1.12 -0.93 -5.56
CA HIS A 62 0.70 0.46 -5.43
C HIS A 62 0.50 1.09 -6.80
N TYR A 63 -0.69 1.59 -7.04
CA TYR A 63 -1.04 2.36 -8.23
C TYR A 63 -1.23 3.81 -7.83
N CYS A 64 -0.20 4.62 -8.05
CA CYS A 64 -0.06 5.95 -7.47
C CYS A 64 -0.27 7.08 -8.48
N ALA A 65 -0.87 8.16 -7.98
CA ALA A 65 -0.95 9.46 -8.63
C ALA A 65 -0.31 10.53 -7.73
N HIS A 66 0.43 11.48 -8.33
CA HIS A 66 0.87 12.68 -7.60
C HIS A 66 -0.30 13.66 -7.49
N LEU A 67 -0.51 14.20 -6.27
CA LEU A 67 -1.30 15.41 -6.09
C LEU A 67 -0.44 16.66 -6.26
N ASN A 68 0.83 16.57 -5.88
CA ASN A 68 1.89 17.55 -6.10
C ASN A 68 3.26 16.86 -5.91
N GLU A 69 4.37 17.60 -5.96
CA GLU A 69 5.73 17.07 -5.80
C GLU A 69 6.00 16.41 -4.43
N GLU A 70 5.24 16.78 -3.40
CA GLU A 70 5.44 16.32 -2.02
C GLU A 70 4.38 15.33 -1.54
N PHE A 71 3.37 15.04 -2.35
CA PHE A 71 2.24 14.20 -1.95
C PHE A 71 1.81 13.24 -3.07
N ARG A 72 1.83 11.94 -2.76
CA ARG A 72 1.29 10.88 -3.61
C ARG A 72 0.14 10.18 -2.88
N GLN A 73 -0.83 9.73 -3.64
CA GLN A 73 -1.88 8.83 -3.15
C GLN A 73 -1.92 7.58 -4.03
N CYS A 74 -2.08 6.42 -3.42
CA CYS A 74 -2.01 5.14 -4.09
C CYS A 74 -3.25 4.29 -3.75
N LEU A 75 -3.78 3.63 -4.78
CA LEU A 75 -4.65 2.48 -4.62
C LEU A 75 -3.78 1.24 -4.48
N LEU A 76 -4.10 0.36 -3.53
CA LEU A 76 -3.32 -0.82 -3.23
C LEU A 76 -4.06 -2.08 -3.64
N TYR A 77 -3.40 -2.94 -4.41
CA TYR A 77 -3.93 -4.22 -4.86
C TYR A 77 -3.09 -5.39 -4.34
N ASP A 78 -3.72 -6.54 -4.14
CA ASP A 78 -3.04 -7.80 -3.72
C ASP A 78 -2.21 -8.45 -4.83
N ARG A 79 -2.48 -8.09 -6.09
CA ARG A 79 -1.77 -8.56 -7.29
C ARG A 79 -1.84 -7.50 -8.38
N PRO A 80 -0.99 -7.58 -9.43
CA PRO A 80 -0.97 -6.60 -10.51
C PRO A 80 -1.92 -6.95 -11.67
N ASP A 81 -2.52 -8.15 -11.63
CA ASP A 81 -3.42 -8.67 -12.66
C ASP A 81 -4.78 -7.96 -12.64
N ALA A 82 -5.53 -8.08 -13.75
CA ALA A 82 -6.80 -7.37 -13.94
C ALA A 82 -7.90 -7.77 -12.92
N ASP A 83 -7.77 -8.92 -12.27
CA ASP A 83 -8.66 -9.44 -11.22
C ASP A 83 -8.18 -9.12 -9.81
N GLY A 84 -7.15 -8.28 -9.65
CA GLY A 84 -6.62 -7.90 -8.35
C GLY A 84 -7.65 -7.20 -7.46
N ARG A 85 -7.61 -7.51 -6.18
CA ARG A 85 -8.50 -6.95 -5.16
C ARG A 85 -7.95 -5.63 -4.69
N LEU A 86 -8.78 -4.60 -4.65
CA LEU A 86 -8.44 -3.37 -3.94
C LEU A 86 -8.39 -3.68 -2.44
N ILE A 87 -7.18 -3.75 -1.88
CA ILE A 87 -6.95 -4.10 -0.48
C ILE A 87 -6.73 -2.89 0.42
N GLY A 88 -6.39 -1.72 -0.13
CA GLY A 88 -5.97 -0.60 0.70
C GLY A 88 -5.73 0.71 -0.02
N VAL A 89 -5.30 1.69 0.75
CA VAL A 89 -4.78 2.97 0.27
C VAL A 89 -3.48 3.30 0.97
N GLU A 90 -2.64 4.05 0.28
CA GLU A 90 -1.47 4.67 0.87
C GLU A 90 -1.37 6.15 0.50
N TYR A 91 -1.00 6.96 1.49
CA TYR A 91 -0.54 8.33 1.27
C TYR A 91 0.95 8.41 1.50
N MET A 92 1.69 8.94 0.53
CA MET A 92 3.12 9.15 0.65
C MET A 92 3.40 10.65 0.70
N VAL A 93 4.22 11.08 1.67
CA VAL A 93 4.58 12.49 1.84
C VAL A 93 6.09 12.69 1.91
N SER A 94 6.56 13.86 1.49
CA SER A 94 7.95 14.28 1.70
C SER A 94 8.32 14.27 3.18
N GLU A 95 9.62 14.17 3.49
CA GLU A 95 10.12 14.38 4.85
C GLU A 95 9.66 15.73 5.43
N ALA A 96 9.69 16.80 4.62
CA ALA A 96 9.27 18.13 5.06
C ALA A 96 7.81 18.14 5.56
N LEU A 97 6.88 17.56 4.79
CA LEU A 97 5.48 17.43 5.21
C LEU A 97 5.33 16.51 6.42
N PHE A 98 6.01 15.36 6.43
CA PHE A 98 6.00 14.45 7.58
C PHE A 98 6.42 15.14 8.88
N MET A 99 7.44 16.00 8.83
CA MET A 99 7.92 16.73 10.01
C MET A 99 6.89 17.73 10.57
N THR A 100 5.93 18.18 9.76
CA THR A 100 4.82 19.04 10.21
C THR A 100 3.70 18.29 10.94
N LEU A 101 3.67 16.96 10.85
CA LEU A 101 2.61 16.16 11.44
C LEU A 101 2.67 16.19 12.98
N PRO A 102 1.51 16.10 13.66
CA PRO A 102 1.48 15.84 15.10
C PRO A 102 2.21 14.53 15.44
N ASP A 103 2.83 14.47 16.61
CA ASP A 103 3.63 13.31 17.01
C ASP A 103 2.83 12.00 17.12
N GLU A 104 1.56 12.08 17.54
CA GLU A 104 0.66 10.91 17.53
C GLU A 104 0.32 10.44 16.12
N GLU A 105 0.28 11.35 15.15
CA GLU A 105 0.03 11.01 13.75
C GLU A 105 1.26 10.33 13.14
N LYS A 106 2.49 10.81 13.41
CA LYS A 106 3.74 10.23 12.88
C LYS A 106 3.89 8.73 13.14
N LYS A 107 3.34 8.22 14.25
CA LYS A 107 3.34 6.79 14.61
C LYS A 107 2.57 5.90 13.64
N LEU A 108 1.68 6.49 12.85
CA LEU A 108 0.88 5.78 11.84
C LEU A 108 1.59 5.68 10.49
N TRP A 109 2.79 6.24 10.37
CA TRP A 109 3.56 6.30 9.13
C TRP A 109 4.82 5.45 9.25
N HIS A 110 5.27 4.90 8.13
CA HIS A 110 6.56 4.21 8.01
C HIS A 110 7.48 4.95 7.04
N SER A 111 8.78 4.73 7.15
CA SER A 111 9.75 5.27 6.18
C SER A 111 9.99 4.27 5.05
N HIS A 112 10.07 4.76 3.81
CA HIS A 112 10.42 3.93 2.66
C HIS A 112 11.93 3.70 2.50
N GLU A 113 12.78 4.32 3.33
CA GLU A 113 14.24 4.30 3.14
C GLU A 113 14.76 2.86 2.95
N PHE A 114 14.39 1.96 3.87
CA PHE A 114 14.93 0.61 3.87
C PHE A 114 14.39 -0.20 2.69
N GLU A 115 13.09 -0.12 2.39
CA GLU A 115 12.49 -0.86 1.27
C GLU A 115 13.12 -0.47 -0.07
N VAL A 116 13.40 0.83 -0.26
CA VAL A 116 14.06 1.32 -1.47
C VAL A 116 15.51 0.85 -1.53
N LYS A 117 16.28 1.05 -0.46
CA LYS A 117 17.73 0.74 -0.43
C LYS A 117 18.02 -0.76 -0.42
N SER A 118 17.12 -1.57 0.13
CA SER A 118 17.22 -3.03 0.08
C SER A 118 16.91 -3.62 -1.30
N GLY A 119 16.38 -2.81 -2.23
CA GLY A 119 15.96 -3.24 -3.56
C GLY A 119 14.61 -3.95 -3.58
N VAL A 120 13.94 -4.07 -2.43
CA VAL A 120 12.67 -4.81 -2.29
C VAL A 120 11.49 -4.02 -2.84
N LEU A 121 11.48 -2.69 -2.69
CA LEU A 121 10.50 -1.83 -3.35
C LEU A 121 11.00 -1.51 -4.75
N PHE A 122 10.24 -1.85 -5.79
CA PHE A 122 10.64 -1.65 -7.18
C PHE A 122 9.46 -1.29 -8.09
N MET A 123 9.78 -0.83 -9.30
CA MET A 123 8.78 -0.52 -10.35
C MET A 123 8.76 -1.62 -11.43
N PRO A 124 7.74 -2.49 -11.46
CA PRO A 124 7.64 -3.54 -12.48
C PRO A 124 7.73 -3.00 -13.91
N GLY A 125 8.60 -3.60 -14.73
CA GLY A 125 8.73 -3.27 -16.16
C GLY A 125 9.42 -1.94 -16.49
N VAL A 126 9.80 -1.13 -15.48
CA VAL A 126 10.49 0.14 -15.70
C VAL A 126 12.00 -0.08 -15.85
N PRO A 127 12.67 0.53 -16.84
CA PRO A 127 14.13 0.42 -16.98
C PRO A 127 14.87 0.99 -15.77
N GLY A 128 15.85 0.24 -15.26
CA GLY A 128 16.54 0.58 -14.00
C GLY A 128 17.08 2.02 -13.87
N PRO A 129 17.70 2.66 -14.88
CA PRO A 129 18.12 4.06 -14.76
C PRO A 129 16.97 5.05 -14.56
N ILE A 130 15.79 4.76 -15.10
CA ILE A 130 14.59 5.59 -14.94
C ILE A 130 14.00 5.34 -13.55
N GLU A 131 13.83 4.07 -13.19
CA GLU A 131 13.35 3.66 -11.86
C GLU A 131 14.19 4.29 -10.75
N ARG A 132 15.53 4.24 -10.84
CA ARG A 132 16.41 4.78 -9.80
C ARG A 132 16.24 6.28 -9.54
N LYS A 133 15.86 7.06 -10.56
CA LYS A 133 15.56 8.48 -10.36
C LYS A 133 14.30 8.71 -9.52
N ASP A 134 13.27 7.86 -9.67
CA ASP A 134 12.11 7.93 -8.80
C ASP A 134 12.42 7.39 -7.40
N MET A 135 13.20 6.30 -7.32
CA MET A 135 13.63 5.72 -6.05
C MET A 135 14.46 6.69 -5.20
N GLU A 136 15.27 7.57 -5.80
CA GLU A 136 15.97 8.65 -5.06
C GLU A 136 15.00 9.59 -4.34
N LYS A 137 13.82 9.85 -4.92
CA LYS A 137 12.76 10.62 -4.26
C LYS A 137 12.04 9.77 -3.21
N VAL A 138 11.60 8.57 -3.57
CA VAL A 138 10.84 7.66 -2.68
C VAL A 138 11.64 7.29 -1.43
N CYS A 139 12.95 7.13 -1.54
CA CYS A 139 13.83 6.80 -0.42
C CYS A 139 13.76 7.83 0.73
N LYS A 140 13.28 9.05 0.44
CA LYS A 140 13.15 10.16 1.40
C LYS A 140 11.72 10.41 1.90
N THR A 141 10.75 9.59 1.50
CA THR A 141 9.34 9.80 1.85
C THR A 141 8.90 8.91 3.01
N TYR A 142 7.74 9.27 3.56
CA TYR A 142 7.03 8.49 4.57
C TYR A 142 5.65 8.09 4.02
N GLY A 143 5.21 6.86 4.33
CA GLY A 143 3.96 6.27 3.88
C GLY A 143 2.99 6.03 5.04
N LYS A 144 1.71 6.40 4.90
CA LYS A 144 0.61 5.96 5.76
C LYS A 144 -0.26 4.99 4.99
N THR A 145 -0.17 3.73 5.36
CA THR A 145 -0.83 2.63 4.64
C THR A 145 -1.93 2.04 5.50
N ILE A 146 -3.11 1.90 4.90
CA ILE A 146 -4.29 1.30 5.51
C ILE A 146 -4.79 0.17 4.62
N HIS A 147 -4.88 -1.04 5.15
CA HIS A 147 -5.53 -2.16 4.48
C HIS A 147 -6.95 -2.37 5.01
N PHE A 148 -7.90 -2.54 4.10
CA PHE A 148 -9.30 -2.84 4.35
C PHE A 148 -9.62 -4.34 4.17
N TRP A 149 -8.76 -5.09 3.46
CA TRP A 149 -8.95 -6.51 3.20
C TRP A 149 -7.72 -7.31 3.63
N GLN A 150 -7.93 -8.24 4.57
CA GLN A 150 -6.88 -9.13 5.09
C GLN A 150 -6.73 -10.40 4.24
N VAL A 151 -6.22 -10.24 3.02
CA VAL A 151 -6.09 -11.34 2.04
C VAL A 151 -5.17 -12.48 2.49
N ASP A 152 -4.21 -12.20 3.38
CA ASP A 152 -3.30 -13.19 3.97
C ASP A 152 -4.00 -14.20 4.89
N ARG A 153 -5.17 -13.86 5.43
CA ARG A 153 -6.01 -14.79 6.21
C ARG A 153 -6.81 -15.75 5.33
N GLY A 154 -6.82 -15.51 4.01
CA GLY A 154 -7.71 -16.20 3.09
C GLY A 154 -9.15 -15.70 3.20
N ASP A 155 -9.39 -14.47 3.68
CA ASP A 155 -10.74 -13.91 3.76
C ASP A 155 -11.28 -13.68 2.33
N GLU A 156 -12.46 -14.22 2.04
CA GLU A 156 -13.15 -14.12 0.75
C GLU A 156 -13.79 -12.74 0.50
N LEU A 157 -13.96 -11.94 1.56
CA LEU A 157 -14.52 -10.59 1.57
C LEU A 157 -13.65 -9.68 2.45
N PRO A 158 -13.73 -8.34 2.33
CA PRO A 158 -12.99 -7.41 3.18
C PRO A 158 -13.58 -7.35 4.61
N LEU A 159 -13.30 -8.38 5.41
CA LEU A 159 -13.82 -8.54 6.76
C LEU A 159 -12.95 -7.83 7.81
N GLY A 160 -13.62 -7.30 8.84
CA GLY A 160 -12.98 -6.68 10.00
C GLY A 160 -12.76 -5.19 9.85
N ILE A 161 -12.02 -4.62 10.81
CA ILE A 161 -11.71 -3.18 10.82
C ILE A 161 -10.46 -2.89 9.97
N PRO A 162 -10.34 -1.68 9.41
CA PRO A 162 -9.13 -1.28 8.69
C PRO A 162 -7.88 -1.43 9.56
N GLN A 163 -6.79 -1.90 8.97
CA GLN A 163 -5.52 -2.13 9.67
C GLN A 163 -4.48 -1.11 9.23
N ILE A 164 -3.72 -0.57 10.19
CA ILE A 164 -2.52 0.21 9.89
C ILE A 164 -1.43 -0.76 9.47
N MET A 165 -0.77 -0.45 8.37
CA MET A 165 0.32 -1.26 7.83
C MET A 165 1.68 -0.56 7.98
N MET A 166 2.72 -1.36 8.16
CA MET A 166 4.11 -0.93 8.29
C MET A 166 4.97 -1.58 7.19
N ALA A 167 6.15 -1.01 6.97
CA ALA A 167 7.11 -1.47 5.96
C ALA A 167 8.23 -2.35 6.53
N ILE A 168 9.01 -2.95 5.63
CA ILE A 168 10.31 -3.54 5.96
C ILE A 168 11.26 -2.41 6.39
N THR A 169 11.94 -2.59 7.53
CA THR A 169 12.86 -1.61 8.12
C THR A 169 14.26 -2.14 8.36
N ARG A 170 14.47 -3.45 8.22
CA ARG A 170 15.78 -4.10 8.37
C ARG A 170 15.84 -5.46 7.67
N ASP A 171 17.06 -5.95 7.49
CA ASP A 171 17.33 -7.29 6.97
C ASP A 171 16.71 -8.39 7.84
N GLY A 172 16.31 -9.49 7.20
CA GLY A 172 15.75 -10.67 7.86
C GLY A 172 14.27 -10.58 8.26
N GLN A 173 13.56 -9.53 7.85
CA GLN A 173 12.10 -9.44 8.08
C GLN A 173 11.29 -10.11 6.97
N LEU A 174 11.64 -9.88 5.70
CA LEU A 174 10.94 -10.47 4.56
C LEU A 174 11.21 -11.97 4.50
N TYR A 175 10.15 -12.76 4.36
CA TYR A 175 10.26 -14.20 4.22
C TYR A 175 10.89 -14.59 2.87
N ASP A 176 11.92 -15.44 2.93
CA ASP A 176 12.74 -15.81 1.76
C ASP A 176 11.93 -16.37 0.60
N ASN A 177 10.88 -17.15 0.88
CA ASN A 177 10.04 -17.75 -0.15
C ASN A 177 9.20 -16.71 -0.91
N LEU A 178 8.75 -15.62 -0.27
CA LEU A 178 8.04 -14.52 -0.95
C LEU A 178 9.02 -13.73 -1.80
N ALA A 179 10.20 -13.44 -1.24
CA ALA A 179 11.23 -12.72 -1.96
C ALA A 179 11.60 -13.44 -3.26
N GLN A 180 11.87 -14.74 -3.17
CA GLN A 180 12.21 -15.58 -4.32
C GLN A 180 11.06 -15.69 -5.34
N ASP A 181 9.81 -15.79 -4.88
CA ASP A 181 8.63 -15.84 -5.74
C ASP A 181 8.47 -14.54 -6.55
N VAL A 182 8.57 -13.38 -5.89
CA VAL A 182 8.50 -12.05 -6.53
C VAL A 182 9.67 -11.84 -7.50
N GLU A 183 10.91 -12.13 -7.07
CA GLU A 183 12.09 -12.04 -7.94
C GLU A 183 11.92 -12.88 -9.21
N LYS A 184 11.37 -14.09 -9.08
CA LYS A 184 11.09 -14.98 -10.21
C LYS A 184 9.99 -14.45 -11.12
N ARG A 185 8.84 -14.02 -10.57
CA ARG A 185 7.69 -13.51 -11.35
C ARG A 185 8.05 -12.26 -12.13
N PHE A 186 8.74 -11.32 -11.50
CA PHE A 186 9.10 -10.04 -12.12
C PHE A 186 10.47 -10.01 -12.79
N LYS A 187 11.24 -11.12 -12.71
CA LYS A 187 12.60 -11.24 -13.27
C LYS A 187 13.53 -10.13 -12.75
N VAL A 188 13.37 -9.79 -11.48
CA VAL A 188 14.18 -8.79 -10.75
C VAL A 188 15.13 -9.50 -9.78
N SER A 189 16.17 -8.80 -9.33
CA SER A 189 17.01 -9.26 -8.23
C SER A 189 17.17 -8.16 -7.20
N PHE A 190 16.61 -8.36 -6.01
CA PHE A 190 16.66 -7.41 -4.90
C PHE A 190 18.10 -7.15 -4.48
N ALA A 191 18.94 -8.18 -4.42
CA ALA A 191 20.36 -8.04 -4.12
C ALA A 191 21.09 -7.13 -5.14
N LYS A 192 20.85 -7.31 -6.44
CA LYS A 192 21.44 -6.44 -7.47
C LYS A 192 20.90 -5.02 -7.42
N GLU A 193 19.61 -4.85 -7.13
CA GLU A 193 19.03 -3.52 -6.96
C GLU A 193 19.59 -2.82 -5.71
N ARG A 194 19.77 -3.52 -4.59
CA ARG A 194 20.48 -3.02 -3.41
C ARG A 194 21.87 -2.50 -3.73
N GLU A 195 22.68 -3.30 -4.44
CA GLU A 195 24.02 -2.88 -4.87
C GLU A 195 23.99 -1.61 -5.71
N LYS A 196 23.08 -1.54 -6.69
CA LYS A 196 22.90 -0.36 -7.55
C LYS A 196 22.38 0.86 -6.80
N ARG A 197 21.70 0.68 -5.65
CA ARG A 197 21.09 1.75 -4.85
C ARG A 197 21.90 2.11 -3.61
N ALA A 198 23.08 1.50 -3.41
CA ALA A 198 23.95 1.76 -2.26
C ALA A 198 24.37 3.23 -2.09
N TYR A 199 24.31 4.02 -3.18
CA TYR A 199 24.62 5.45 -3.17
C TYR A 199 23.45 6.34 -2.70
N MET A 200 22.22 5.80 -2.61
CA MET A 200 21.03 6.58 -2.25
C MET A 200 21.02 6.91 -0.75
N SER A 201 20.59 8.13 -0.43
CA SER A 201 20.34 8.57 0.94
C SER A 201 18.84 8.53 1.27
N GLY A 202 18.53 8.21 2.52
CA GLY A 202 17.18 8.36 3.08
C GLY A 202 16.86 9.82 3.43
N PRO A 203 15.87 10.03 4.32
CA PRO A 203 15.55 11.35 4.87
C PRO A 203 16.81 12.08 5.40
N GLU A 204 16.88 13.39 5.21
CA GLU A 204 18.03 14.23 5.57
C GLU A 204 18.30 14.22 7.07
N SER A 205 17.25 14.14 7.89
CA SER A 205 17.34 14.04 9.35
C SER A 205 17.53 12.61 9.86
N GLY A 206 17.64 11.63 8.94
CA GLY A 206 17.49 10.22 9.23
C GLY A 206 16.03 9.82 9.48
N VAL A 207 15.76 8.51 9.59
CA VAL A 207 14.41 8.02 9.90
C VAL A 207 13.97 8.54 11.27
N HIS A 208 12.85 9.26 11.29
CA HIS A 208 12.33 9.84 12.51
C HIS A 208 11.91 8.76 13.52
N PRO A 209 12.25 8.88 14.83
CA PRO A 209 12.03 7.83 15.82
C PRO A 209 10.56 7.52 16.11
N LEU A 210 9.65 8.45 15.78
CA LEU A 210 8.21 8.21 15.88
C LEU A 210 7.60 7.52 14.66
N ALA A 211 8.30 7.43 13.53
CA ALA A 211 7.84 6.61 12.42
C ALA A 211 7.92 5.11 12.78
N ASN A 212 7.42 4.23 11.90
CA ASN A 212 7.45 2.78 12.07
C ASN A 212 6.85 2.34 13.42
N GLY A 213 5.71 2.93 13.80
CA GLY A 213 5.02 2.64 15.06
C GLY A 213 5.69 3.19 16.32
N GLY A 214 6.72 4.02 16.20
CA GLY A 214 7.50 4.50 17.35
C GLY A 214 8.20 3.37 18.11
N GLY A 215 8.54 2.28 17.40
CA GLY A 215 9.13 1.07 17.99
C GLY A 215 8.12 0.18 18.74
N LYS A 216 6.82 0.42 18.59
CA LYS A 216 5.74 -0.38 19.19
C LYS A 216 4.77 -0.87 18.11
N GLY A 217 3.99 -1.88 18.47
CA GLY A 217 2.87 -2.33 17.63
C GLY A 217 1.70 -1.34 17.67
N ILE A 218 1.07 -1.11 16.52
CA ILE A 218 -0.12 -0.27 16.35
C ILE A 218 -1.30 -1.14 15.91
N ARG A 219 -2.33 -1.22 16.75
CA ARG A 219 -3.56 -1.96 16.48
C ARG A 219 -4.75 -1.01 16.43
N THR A 220 -5.57 -1.11 15.39
CA THR A 220 -6.86 -0.42 15.34
C THR A 220 -7.86 -1.11 16.28
N VAL A 221 -8.71 -0.33 16.94
CA VAL A 221 -9.73 -0.85 17.86
C VAL A 221 -11.07 -0.22 17.55
N LEU A 222 -12.10 -1.05 17.40
CA LEU A 222 -13.49 -0.59 17.33
C LEU A 222 -13.97 -0.27 18.73
N ARG A 223 -14.62 0.89 18.89
CA ARG A 223 -15.26 1.28 20.15
C ARG A 223 -16.60 1.94 19.85
N GLU A 224 -17.63 1.54 20.58
CA GLU A 224 -18.90 2.24 20.56
C GLU A 224 -18.74 3.58 21.26
N VAL A 225 -19.33 4.61 20.68
CA VAL A 225 -19.35 5.98 21.20
C VAL A 225 -20.74 6.57 20.99
N ASP A 226 -21.11 7.54 21.83
CA ASP A 226 -22.39 8.23 21.67
C ASP A 226 -22.47 8.93 20.31
N CYS A 227 -23.55 8.66 19.58
CA CYS A 227 -23.84 9.37 18.33
C CYS A 227 -24.23 10.81 18.66
N LYS A 228 -23.43 11.79 18.22
CA LYS A 228 -23.75 13.20 18.42
C LYS A 228 -25.07 13.51 17.71
N PRO A 229 -26.06 14.09 18.40
CA PRO A 229 -27.32 14.43 17.75
C PRO A 229 -27.06 15.47 16.66
N VAL A 230 -27.62 15.24 15.46
CA VAL A 230 -27.79 16.32 14.48
C VAL A 230 -28.81 17.29 15.10
N ALA A 231 -28.53 18.60 15.07
CA ALA A 231 -29.51 19.60 15.47
C ALA A 231 -30.85 19.24 14.79
N SER A 232 -31.90 19.03 15.58
CA SER A 232 -33.12 18.32 15.19
C SER A 232 -33.65 18.79 13.84
N VAL A 233 -33.44 17.99 12.79
CA VAL A 233 -34.29 18.07 11.61
C VAL A 233 -35.55 17.30 11.99
N PRO A 234 -36.75 17.91 11.99
CA PRO A 234 -37.97 17.18 12.27
C PRO A 234 -38.06 16.03 11.27
N ARG A 235 -38.06 14.80 11.77
CA ARG A 235 -38.30 13.62 10.96
C ARG A 235 -39.72 13.72 10.41
N VAL A 236 -39.87 14.13 9.15
CA VAL A 236 -41.08 13.85 8.38
C VAL A 236 -40.87 12.46 7.81
N PHE A 237 -41.38 11.45 8.52
CA PHE A 237 -41.67 10.17 7.87
C PHE A 237 -42.93 10.39 7.03
N VAL A 238 -42.83 10.19 5.72
CA VAL A 238 -43.96 9.87 4.83
C VAL A 238 -43.77 8.44 4.38
#